data_AF-A0A1K1NT62-F1
#
_entry.id   AF-A0A1K1NT62-F1
#
_cell.length_a   1.000
_cell.length_b   1.000
_cell.length_c   1.000
_cell.angle_alpha   90.00
_cell.angle_beta   90.00
_cell.angle_gamma   90.00
#
_symmetry.space_group_name_H-M   'P 1'
#
loop_
_entity.id
_entity.type
_entity.pdbx_description
1 polymer ?
#
loop_
_entity_poly.entity_id
_entity_poly.type
_entity_poly.pdbx_seq_one_letter_code
_entity_poly.pdbx_strand_id
1 'polypeptide(L)'
;LLADNPDYLEQVKELPRKMYSGKMASTRKGYFFCYELPTKRADGSWSDGDGIYRWYVVDPETNQVTEDLHEIWTAIKCEREESRAFNANEEQFSEIRKVIENYIKKNYLKAIQAPMGKKAKLVTWLQMI
;
A
#
# COMPACT_ATOMS: atom_id res chain seq x y z
N LEU A 1 18.93 12.40 4.21
CA LEU A 1 18.67 10.99 4.57
C LEU A 1 19.76 10.05 4.05
N LEU A 2 19.87 9.79 2.73
CA LEU A 2 20.94 8.90 2.20
C LEU A 2 22.35 9.47 2.38
N ALA A 3 22.52 10.78 2.19
CA ALA A 3 23.79 11.47 2.46
C ALA A 3 24.21 11.35 3.94
N ASP A 4 23.23 11.33 4.85
CA ASP A 4 23.46 11.24 6.29
C ASP A 4 23.56 9.79 6.79
N ASN A 5 23.25 8.80 5.94
CA ASN A 5 23.25 7.37 6.28
C ASN A 5 23.79 6.55 5.09
N PRO A 6 25.11 6.55 4.86
CA PRO A 6 25.72 5.92 3.69
C PRO A 6 25.44 4.41 3.59
N ASP A 7 25.39 3.73 4.73
CA ASP A 7 25.18 2.28 4.82
C ASP A 7 23.70 1.87 4.80
N TYR A 8 22.78 2.84 4.67
CA TYR A 8 21.34 2.59 4.78
C TYR A 8 20.83 1.56 3.77
N LEU A 9 21.36 1.59 2.54
CA LEU A 9 20.96 0.64 1.49
C LEU A 9 21.32 -0.81 1.82
N GLU A 10 22.44 -1.05 2.52
CA GLU A 10 22.83 -2.39 2.94
C GLU A 10 22.00 -2.83 4.14
N GLN A 11 21.78 -1.95 5.12
CA GLN A 11 20.91 -2.23 6.27
C GLN A 11 19.48 -2.61 5.85
N VAL A 12 18.91 -1.93 4.85
CA VAL A 12 17.56 -2.23 4.34
C VAL A 12 17.46 -3.67 3.79
N LYS A 13 18.55 -4.24 3.25
CA LYS A 13 18.54 -5.63 2.75
C LYS A 13 18.45 -6.67 3.86
N GLU A 14 18.93 -6.34 5.05
CA GLU A 14 18.92 -7.22 6.22
C GLU A 14 17.57 -7.19 6.96
N LEU A 15 16.74 -6.17 6.72
CA LEU A 15 15.46 -6.03 7.39
C LEU A 15 14.47 -7.16 7.00
N PRO A 16 13.63 -7.63 7.94
CA PRO A 16 12.61 -8.62 7.65
C PRO A 16 11.65 -8.10 6.57
N ARG A 17 11.44 -8.88 5.50
CA ARG A 17 10.57 -8.46 4.38
C ARG A 17 9.07 -8.40 4.73
N LYS A 18 8.68 -8.95 5.88
CA LYS A 18 7.30 -9.00 6.38
C LYS A 18 7.21 -8.30 7.73
N MET A 19 7.36 -6.98 7.71
CA MET A 19 7.16 -6.17 8.90
C MET A 19 5.71 -5.67 8.96
N TYR A 20 5.08 -5.88 10.11
CA TYR A 20 3.89 -5.13 10.47
C TYR A 20 4.31 -3.68 10.66
N SER A 21 3.80 -2.80 9.82
CA SER A 21 4.15 -1.39 9.85
C SER A 21 2.96 -0.61 10.36
N GLY A 22 3.20 0.22 11.37
CA GLY A 22 2.20 1.17 11.83
C GLY A 22 2.82 2.46 12.35
N LYS A 23 2.02 3.51 12.40
CA LYS A 23 2.35 4.79 13.01
C LYS A 23 1.20 5.28 13.87
N MET A 24 1.52 6.06 14.90
CA MET A 24 0.50 6.88 15.54
C MET A 24 0.07 7.95 14.55
N ALA A 25 -1.22 8.01 14.24
CA ALA A 25 -1.75 9.02 13.34
C ALA A 25 -1.87 10.36 14.08
N SER A 26 -1.25 11.40 13.53
CA SER A 26 -1.47 12.78 13.96
C SER A 26 -2.73 13.41 13.36
N THR A 27 -3.25 12.84 12.25
CA THR A 27 -4.33 13.44 11.44
C THR A 27 -5.46 12.47 11.09
N ARG A 28 -5.15 11.29 10.56
CA ARG A 28 -6.16 10.34 10.04
C ARG A 28 -5.82 8.88 10.38
N LYS A 29 -6.80 8.17 10.94
CA LYS A 29 -6.73 6.73 11.18
C LYS A 29 -7.05 5.93 9.91
N GLY A 30 -6.51 4.73 9.81
CA GLY A 30 -6.88 3.75 8.79
C GLY A 30 -5.71 2.93 8.28
N TYR A 31 -5.87 2.34 7.10
CA TYR A 31 -4.88 1.44 6.51
C TYR A 31 -4.42 1.98 5.17
N PHE A 32 -3.14 2.31 5.08
CA PHE A 32 -2.49 2.63 3.82
C PHE A 32 -2.04 1.35 3.12
N PHE A 33 -2.20 1.32 1.80
CA PHE A 33 -1.70 0.27 0.92
C PHE A 33 -1.02 0.86 -0.30
N CYS A 34 0.10 0.26 -0.70
CA CYS A 34 0.71 0.45 -2.00
C CYS A 34 0.59 -0.84 -2.80
N TYR A 35 -0.09 -0.77 -3.94
CA TYR A 35 -0.26 -1.89 -4.86
C TYR A 35 0.46 -1.61 -6.17
N GLU A 36 1.13 -2.63 -6.68
CA GLU A 36 1.57 -2.70 -8.06
C GLU A 36 0.44 -3.30 -8.90
N LEU A 37 -0.04 -2.52 -9.87
CA LEU A 37 -1.17 -2.86 -10.72
C LEU A 37 -0.70 -3.41 -12.06
N PRO A 38 -1.33 -4.50 -12.57
CA PRO A 38 -0.98 -5.06 -13.86
C PRO A 38 -1.40 -4.11 -14.99
N THR A 39 -0.53 -3.94 -15.98
CA THR A 39 -0.79 -3.11 -17.16
C THR A 39 -0.62 -3.92 -18.43
N LYS A 40 -1.33 -3.50 -19.49
CA LYS A 40 -1.12 -4.04 -20.83
C LYS A 40 -0.02 -3.22 -21.51
N ARG A 41 1.00 -3.91 -22.03
CA ARG A 41 2.11 -3.31 -22.79
C ARG A 41 1.69 -3.07 -24.24
N ALA A 42 2.49 -2.26 -24.94
CA ALA A 42 2.25 -1.92 -26.35
C ALA A 42 2.27 -3.14 -27.27
N ASP A 43 3.06 -4.16 -26.93
CA ASP A 43 3.14 -5.45 -27.64
C ASP A 43 1.95 -6.39 -27.35
N GLY A 44 1.01 -5.97 -26.51
CA GLY A 44 -0.16 -6.74 -26.13
C GLY A 44 0.06 -7.69 -24.94
N SER A 45 1.30 -7.84 -24.47
CA SER A 45 1.60 -8.62 -23.27
C SER A 45 1.11 -7.90 -22.00
N TRP A 46 0.99 -8.65 -20.91
CA TRP A 46 0.60 -8.10 -19.61
C TRP A 46 1.80 -8.06 -18.68
N SER A 47 1.87 -7.03 -17.84
CA SER A 47 2.90 -6.96 -16.82
C SER A 47 2.75 -8.07 -15.77
N ASP A 48 3.89 -8.58 -15.31
CA ASP A 48 4.07 -9.59 -14.26
C ASP A 48 5.22 -9.12 -13.35
N GLY A 49 5.15 -7.84 -12.95
CA GLY A 49 6.30 -7.04 -12.52
C GLY A 49 6.45 -5.81 -13.42
N ASP A 50 6.91 -4.70 -12.83
CA ASP A 50 7.04 -3.37 -13.44
C ASP A 50 5.69 -2.78 -13.89
N GLY A 51 4.66 -2.99 -13.06
CA GLY A 51 3.34 -2.39 -13.23
C GLY A 51 3.26 -0.91 -12.80
N ILE A 52 2.03 -0.39 -12.74
CA ILE A 52 1.77 0.95 -12.20
C ILE A 52 1.58 0.84 -10.70
N TYR A 53 2.33 1.63 -9.92
CA TYR A 53 2.13 1.72 -8.48
C TYR A 53 1.00 2.68 -8.16
N ARG A 54 0.07 2.25 -7.29
CA ARG A 54 -1.03 3.05 -6.78
C ARG A 54 -1.10 2.98 -5.28
N TRP A 55 -1.46 4.12 -4.68
CA TRP A 55 -1.63 4.29 -3.26
C TRP A 55 -3.09 4.38 -2.91
N TYR A 56 -3.44 3.76 -1.78
CA TYR A 56 -4.80 3.71 -1.27
C TYR A 56 -4.79 3.90 0.24
N VAL A 57 -5.81 4.57 0.77
CA VAL A 57 -6.13 4.56 2.20
C VAL A 57 -7.54 4.03 2.38
N VAL A 58 -7.69 3.03 3.25
CA VAL A 58 -8.98 2.46 3.64
C VAL A 58 -9.32 2.94 5.05
N ASP A 59 -10.50 3.54 5.17
CA ASP A 59 -11.12 3.82 6.46
C ASP A 59 -11.75 2.52 7.01
N PRO A 60 -11.33 2.04 8.20
CA PRO A 60 -11.75 0.74 8.72
C PRO A 60 -13.17 0.73 9.29
N GLU A 61 -13.76 1.90 9.56
CA GLU A 61 -15.12 2.01 10.08
C GLU A 61 -16.14 2.06 8.93
N THR A 62 -15.80 2.77 7.86
CA THR A 62 -16.72 3.01 6.73
C THR A 62 -16.40 2.17 5.49
N ASN A 63 -15.24 1.50 5.44
CA ASN A 63 -14.70 0.85 4.25
C ASN A 63 -14.52 1.78 3.03
N GLN A 64 -14.48 3.10 3.27
CA GLN A 64 -14.23 4.07 2.21
C GLN A 64 -12.78 3.97 1.75
N VAL A 65 -12.58 3.99 0.43
CA VAL A 65 -11.26 3.97 -0.20
C VAL A 65 -10.95 5.37 -0.75
N THR A 66 -9.82 5.93 -0.32
CA THR A 66 -9.26 7.19 -0.85
C THR A 66 -8.09 6.86 -1.79
N GLU A 67 -8.07 7.48 -2.97
CA GLU A 67 -6.99 7.39 -3.97
C GLU A 67 -6.22 8.71 -4.17
N ASP A 68 -6.62 9.77 -3.45
CA ASP A 68 -6.01 11.09 -3.58
C ASP A 68 -4.58 11.08 -3.04
N LEU A 69 -3.60 11.29 -3.93
CA LEU A 69 -2.18 11.20 -3.58
C LEU A 69 -1.75 12.24 -2.55
N HIS A 70 -2.33 13.44 -2.57
CA HIS A 70 -1.98 14.52 -1.66
C HIS A 70 -2.53 14.23 -0.25
N GLU A 71 -3.77 13.78 -0.15
CA GLU A 71 -4.35 13.34 1.12
C GLU A 71 -3.58 12.16 1.70
N ILE A 72 -3.28 11.16 0.88
CA ILE A 72 -2.54 9.96 1.31
C ILE A 72 -1.14 10.35 1.78
N TRP A 73 -0.40 11.15 0.99
CA TRP A 73 0.91 11.65 1.37
C TRP A 73 0.88 12.38 2.71
N THR A 74 -0.11 13.25 2.89
CA THR A 74 -0.29 14.03 4.13
C THR A 74 -0.57 13.13 5.34
N ALA A 75 -1.26 12.01 5.15
CA ALA A 75 -1.54 11.04 6.22
C ALA A 75 -0.30 10.18 6.56
N ILE A 76 0.45 9.71 5.55
CA ILE A 76 1.53 8.74 5.76
C ILE A 76 2.90 9.36 6.03
N LYS A 77 3.13 10.64 5.66
CA LYS A 77 4.40 11.32 5.94
C LYS A 77 4.69 11.26 7.44
N CYS A 78 5.94 11.05 7.80
CA CYS A 78 6.36 10.95 9.19
C CYS A 78 7.71 11.64 9.38
N GLU A 79 7.85 12.30 10.52
CA GLU A 79 9.15 12.78 11.00
C GLU A 79 9.95 11.62 11.62
N ARG A 80 11.26 11.80 11.76
CA ARG A 80 12.16 10.75 12.26
C ARG A 80 11.78 10.30 13.68
N GLU A 81 11.31 11.23 14.50
CA GLU A 81 10.98 11.03 15.91
C GLU A 81 9.53 10.57 16.14
N GLU A 82 8.71 10.43 15.08
CA GLU A 82 7.33 9.95 15.22
C GLU A 82 7.27 8.51 15.72
N SER A 83 6.52 8.30 16.81
CA SER A 83 6.32 7.00 17.43
C SER A 83 5.66 6.00 16.47
N ARG A 84 6.26 4.81 16.37
CA ARG A 84 5.66 3.65 15.71
C ARG A 84 4.65 3.00 16.66
N ALA A 85 3.46 2.72 16.13
CA ALA A 85 2.39 2.05 16.87
C ALA A 85 1.67 1.10 15.92
N PHE A 86 1.37 -0.10 16.38
CA PHE A 86 0.71 -1.14 15.60
C PHE A 86 -0.20 -1.98 16.49
N ASN A 87 -1.49 -2.08 16.14
CA ASN A 87 -2.51 -2.77 16.92
C ASN A 87 -3.38 -3.72 16.08
N ALA A 88 -3.21 -3.79 14.75
CA ALA A 88 -4.02 -4.68 13.92
C ALA A 88 -3.69 -6.15 14.19
N ASN A 89 -4.73 -6.98 14.35
CA ASN A 89 -4.56 -8.43 14.29
C ASN A 89 -4.66 -8.94 12.84
N GLU A 90 -4.34 -10.21 12.63
CA GLU A 90 -4.33 -10.83 11.30
C GLU A 90 -5.72 -10.81 10.65
N GLU A 91 -6.77 -11.01 11.45
CA GLU A 91 -8.16 -11.03 11.00
C GLU A 91 -8.58 -9.66 10.45
N GLN A 92 -8.38 -8.60 11.24
CA GLN A 92 -8.68 -7.21 10.85
C GLN A 92 -7.92 -6.82 9.58
N PHE A 93 -6.63 -7.16 9.51
CA PHE A 93 -5.84 -6.88 8.32
C PHE A 93 -6.36 -7.64 7.10
N SER A 94 -6.71 -8.92 7.24
CA SER A 94 -7.27 -9.75 6.17
C SER A 94 -8.60 -9.20 5.65
N GLU A 95 -9.47 -8.73 6.55
CA GLU A 95 -10.75 -8.13 6.20
C GLU A 95 -10.58 -6.82 5.41
N ILE A 96 -9.79 -5.89 5.93
CA ILE A 96 -9.52 -4.61 5.24
C ILE A 96 -8.79 -4.84 3.91
N ARG A 97 -7.88 -5.81 3.86
CA ARG A 97 -7.22 -6.19 2.63
C ARG A 97 -8.21 -6.70 1.57
N LYS A 98 -9.22 -7.47 1.96
CA LYS A 98 -10.28 -7.90 1.02
C LYS A 98 -11.08 -6.72 0.48
N VAL A 99 -11.33 -5.69 1.29
CA VAL A 99 -12.02 -4.47 0.86
C VAL A 99 -11.26 -3.80 -0.29
N ILE A 100 -9.96 -3.55 -0.11
CA ILE A 100 -9.15 -2.89 -1.13
C ILE A 100 -8.93 -3.77 -2.37
N GLU A 101 -8.70 -5.09 -2.21
CA GLU A 101 -8.56 -5.99 -3.36
C GLU A 101 -9.85 -6.06 -4.19
N ASN A 102 -11.02 -6.05 -3.54
CA ASN A 102 -12.32 -5.97 -4.22
C ASN A 102 -12.52 -4.62 -4.92
N TYR A 103 -12.10 -3.52 -4.29
CA TYR A 103 -12.15 -2.19 -4.88
C TYR A 103 -11.29 -2.12 -6.15
N ILE A 104 -10.02 -2.55 -6.08
CA ILE A 104 -9.10 -2.58 -7.23
C ILE A 104 -9.66 -3.47 -8.35
N LYS A 105 -10.23 -4.63 -8.01
CA LYS A 105 -10.85 -5.52 -8.99
C LYS A 105 -12.00 -4.85 -9.74
N LYS A 106 -12.86 -4.10 -9.02
CA LYS A 106 -14.04 -3.44 -9.59
C LYS A 106 -13.68 -2.19 -10.39
N ASN A 107 -12.80 -1.35 -9.87
CA ASN A 107 -12.53 -0.02 -10.43
C ASN A 107 -11.38 0.00 -11.44
N TYR A 108 -10.37 -0.86 -11.27
CA TYR A 108 -9.20 -0.89 -12.15
C TYR A 108 -9.18 -2.10 -13.09
N LEU A 109 -9.16 -3.33 -12.55
CA LEU A 109 -8.98 -4.54 -13.36
C LEU A 109 -10.09 -4.73 -14.39
N LYS A 110 -11.33 -4.41 -14.00
CA LYS A 110 -12.49 -4.44 -14.92
C LYS A 110 -12.37 -3.37 -16.00
N ALA A 111 -11.92 -2.17 -15.67
CA ALA A 111 -11.80 -1.05 -16.61
C ALA A 111 -10.79 -1.33 -17.72
N ILE A 112 -9.67 -1.99 -17.39
CA ILE A 112 -8.62 -2.36 -18.35
C ILE A 112 -8.85 -3.72 -19.02
N GLN A 113 -9.98 -4.40 -18.71
CA GLN A 113 -10.30 -5.74 -19.19
C GLN A 113 -9.16 -6.74 -18.91
N ALA A 114 -8.63 -6.74 -17.69
CA ALA A 114 -7.55 -7.63 -17.31
C ALA A 114 -7.97 -9.10 -17.49
N PRO A 115 -7.12 -9.96 -18.09
CA PRO A 115 -7.43 -11.37 -18.27
C PRO A 115 -7.56 -12.09 -16.93
N MET A 116 -8.26 -13.22 -16.93
CA MET A 116 -8.42 -14.03 -15.73
C MET A 116 -7.06 -14.43 -15.16
N GLY A 117 -6.92 -14.30 -13.84
CA GLY A 117 -5.69 -14.63 -13.11
C GLY A 117 -4.76 -13.45 -12.84
N LYS A 118 -4.87 -12.34 -13.57
CA LYS A 118 -4.11 -11.12 -13.26
C LYS A 118 -4.65 -10.46 -11.99
N LYS A 119 -3.75 -10.14 -11.06
CA LYS A 119 -4.07 -9.55 -9.76
C LYS A 119 -3.13 -8.39 -9.47
N ALA A 120 -3.61 -7.43 -8.69
CA ALA A 120 -2.75 -6.43 -8.09
C ALA A 120 -1.85 -7.10 -7.03
N LYS A 121 -0.59 -6.69 -6.99
CA LYS A 121 0.41 -7.19 -6.04
C LYS A 121 0.59 -6.19 -4.92
N LEU A 122 0.38 -6.62 -3.68
CA LEU A 122 0.64 -5.77 -2.51
C LEU A 122 2.16 -5.58 -2.36
N VAL A 123 2.60 -4.33 -2.38
CA VAL A 123 4.02 -3.95 -2.28
C VAL A 123 4.36 -3.62 -0.84
N THR A 124 3.56 -2.78 -0.20
CA THR A 124 3.72 -2.38 1.19
C THR A 124 2.39 -1.88 1.75
N TRP A 125 2.29 -1.82 3.07
CA TRP A 125 1.13 -1.33 3.80
C TRP A 125 1.55 -0.71 5.14
N LEU A 126 0.67 0.10 5.71
CA LEU A 126 0.90 0.80 6.98
C LEU A 126 -0.43 0.99 7.71
N GLN A 127 -0.49 0.64 9.00
CA GLN A 127 -1.60 1.02 9.88
C GLN A 127 -1.37 2.43 10.45
N MET A 128 -2.41 3.25 10.45
CA MET A 128 -2.43 4.58 11.06
C MET A 128 -3.45 4.51 12.21
N ILE A 129 -2.97 4.60 13.46
CA ILE A 129 -3.76 4.38 14.69
C ILE A 129 -4.14 5.70 15.35
#